data_AF-A0A1V5X0Q2-F1
#
_entry.id   AF-A0A1V5X0Q2-F1
#
_cell.length_a   1.000
_cell.length_b   1.000
_cell.length_c   1.000
_cell.angle_alpha   90.00
_cell.angle_beta   90.00
_cell.angle_gamma   90.00
#
_symmetry.space_group_name_H-M   'P 1'
#
loop_
_entity.id
_entity.type
_entity.pdbx_description
1 polymer ?
#
loop_
_entity_poly.entity_id
_entity_poly.type
_entity_poly.pdbx_seq_one_letter_code
_entity_poly.pdbx_strand_id
1 'polypeptide(L)'
;MKTITVRVCQDQKFLDSFWNFDIKTELIEALRSFMRQFPGIDFKMSEIKAWKSPGVDDLSLYPLSIIKQIEGPDIVNELVRGHLRSGISNSERLKYLTEEMENIMAEIKAGENALEYLLGFFAGRFEGDIKYAFSESLKRNLPPQEDCISIGFTGKIFRFTHAEAQKGSLGWSYINSINTERPLVIIGTWMNNNASPKNVILHELGHVFGANHSNEKNSVMLEETSENMSDIFDKKNVALIRKRIMEL
;
A
#
# COMPACT_ATOMS: atom_id res chain seq x y z
N MET A 1 -8.12 -23.98 -16.35
CA MET A 1 -8.61 -23.03 -15.33
C MET A 1 -7.51 -22.92 -14.29
N LYS A 2 -6.94 -21.73 -14.12
CA LYS A 2 -5.85 -21.48 -13.17
C LYS A 2 -6.46 -21.10 -11.82
N THR A 3 -6.06 -21.78 -10.75
CA THR A 3 -6.53 -21.44 -9.39
C THR A 3 -5.45 -20.67 -8.66
N ILE A 4 -5.79 -19.49 -8.14
CA ILE A 4 -4.89 -18.65 -7.37
C ILE A 4 -5.31 -18.70 -5.90
N THR A 5 -4.37 -19.00 -5.02
CA THR A 5 -4.62 -18.97 -3.59
C THR A 5 -4.53 -17.55 -3.07
N VAL A 6 -5.54 -17.09 -2.34
CA VAL A 6 -5.52 -15.79 -1.66
C VAL A 6 -5.28 -16.03 -0.19
N ARG A 7 -4.08 -15.67 0.28
CA ARG A 7 -3.69 -15.76 1.69
C ARG A 7 -3.97 -14.45 2.37
N VAL A 8 -4.60 -14.51 3.53
CA VAL A 8 -5.11 -13.32 4.20
C VAL A 8 -4.56 -13.21 5.60
N CYS A 9 -4.14 -12.01 5.99
CA CYS A 9 -3.87 -11.71 7.38
C CYS A 9 -4.37 -10.33 7.79
N GLN A 10 -4.61 -10.16 9.08
CA GLN A 10 -5.25 -8.97 9.63
C GLN A 10 -4.53 -8.54 10.92
N ASP A 11 -4.32 -7.22 11.05
CA ASP A 11 -3.77 -6.60 12.24
C ASP A 11 -4.82 -6.31 13.30
N GLN A 12 -4.42 -6.38 14.56
CA GLN A 12 -5.28 -6.10 15.69
C GLN A 12 -5.82 -4.66 15.63
N LYS A 13 -5.01 -3.69 15.18
CA LYS A 13 -5.51 -2.31 15.00
C LYS A 13 -6.58 -2.18 13.94
N PHE A 14 -6.58 -3.06 12.94
CA PHE A 14 -7.70 -3.11 11.99
C PHE A 14 -8.95 -3.63 12.71
N LEU A 15 -8.85 -4.72 13.48
CA LEU A 15 -9.97 -5.28 14.25
C LEU A 15 -10.56 -4.27 15.23
N ASP A 16 -9.71 -3.52 15.91
CA ASP A 16 -10.13 -2.53 16.91
C ASP A 16 -10.64 -1.22 16.29
N SER A 17 -10.48 -1.04 14.98
CA SER A 17 -10.90 0.18 14.29
C SER A 17 -12.41 0.28 14.22
N PHE A 18 -12.92 1.49 14.48
CA PHE A 18 -14.33 1.83 14.23
C PHE A 18 -14.75 1.57 12.77
N TRP A 19 -13.79 1.64 11.85
CA TRP A 19 -14.01 1.49 10.42
C TRP A 19 -13.60 0.11 9.88
N ASN A 20 -13.59 -0.91 10.75
CA ASN A 20 -13.39 -2.28 10.32
C ASN A 20 -14.59 -2.76 9.46
N PHE A 21 -14.40 -3.87 8.76
CA PHE A 21 -15.45 -4.55 8.01
C PHE A 21 -15.22 -6.06 8.02
N ASP A 22 -16.23 -6.83 7.64
CA ASP A 22 -16.11 -8.27 7.45
C ASP A 22 -15.26 -8.57 6.21
N ILE A 23 -13.95 -8.78 6.44
CA ILE A 23 -12.97 -9.11 5.42
C ILE A 23 -13.41 -10.30 4.57
N LYS A 24 -14.00 -11.33 5.18
CA LYS A 24 -14.35 -12.56 4.45
C LYS A 24 -15.43 -12.26 3.43
N THR A 25 -16.47 -11.52 3.82
CA THR A 25 -17.56 -11.16 2.93
C THR A 25 -17.08 -10.25 1.80
N GLU A 26 -16.40 -9.14 2.14
CA GLU A 26 -15.93 -8.15 1.15
C GLU A 26 -14.91 -8.74 0.16
N LEU A 27 -13.99 -9.58 0.64
CA LEU A 27 -13.00 -10.24 -0.22
C LEU A 27 -13.67 -11.27 -1.15
N ILE A 28 -14.61 -12.07 -0.66
CA ILE A 28 -15.34 -13.03 -1.51
C ILE A 28 -16.12 -12.27 -2.61
N GLU A 29 -16.74 -11.14 -2.29
CA GLU A 29 -17.41 -10.30 -3.30
C GLU A 29 -16.43 -9.75 -4.33
N ALA A 30 -15.30 -9.20 -3.90
CA ALA A 30 -14.25 -8.71 -4.81
C ALA A 30 -13.74 -9.81 -5.75
N LEU A 31 -13.42 -10.99 -5.21
CA LEU A 31 -12.93 -12.13 -6.00
C LEU A 31 -13.99 -12.62 -7.00
N ARG A 32 -15.27 -12.66 -6.61
CA ARG A 32 -16.38 -13.00 -7.52
C ARG A 32 -16.53 -11.97 -8.65
N SER A 33 -16.47 -10.68 -8.33
CA SER A 33 -16.53 -9.62 -9.34
C SER A 33 -15.34 -9.68 -10.31
N PHE A 34 -14.15 -10.06 -9.84
CA PHE A 34 -12.99 -10.31 -10.70
C PHE A 34 -13.23 -11.51 -11.62
N MET A 35 -13.60 -12.68 -11.09
CA MET A 35 -13.81 -13.91 -11.87
C MET A 35 -14.91 -13.74 -12.93
N ARG A 36 -15.96 -12.98 -12.62
CA ARG A 36 -17.04 -12.67 -13.58
C ARG A 36 -16.53 -11.94 -14.83
N GLN A 37 -15.52 -11.09 -14.68
CA GLN A 37 -14.96 -10.28 -15.77
C GLN A 37 -13.81 -10.99 -16.50
N PHE A 38 -13.15 -11.92 -15.80
CA PHE A 38 -11.98 -12.65 -16.27
C PHE A 38 -12.19 -14.17 -16.15
N PRO A 39 -13.01 -14.76 -17.04
CA PRO A 39 -13.20 -16.21 -17.06
C PRO A 39 -11.87 -16.91 -17.34
N GLY A 40 -11.60 -18.02 -16.63
CA GLY A 40 -10.38 -18.81 -16.75
C GLY A 40 -9.49 -18.81 -15.51
N ILE A 41 -9.73 -17.86 -14.59
CA ILE A 41 -9.19 -17.84 -13.23
C ILE A 41 -10.24 -18.27 -12.22
N ASP A 42 -9.78 -18.96 -11.19
CA ASP A 42 -10.51 -19.23 -9.95
C ASP A 42 -9.66 -18.77 -8.74
N PHE A 43 -10.31 -18.49 -7.62
CA PHE A 43 -9.64 -18.10 -6.38
C PHE A 43 -10.01 -19.00 -5.22
N LYS A 44 -9.00 -19.40 -4.45
CA LYS A 44 -9.18 -20.11 -3.18
C LYS A 44 -8.67 -19.27 -2.02
N MET A 45 -9.56 -18.87 -1.12
CA MET A 45 -9.17 -18.10 0.06
C MET A 45 -8.67 -19.04 1.18
N SER A 46 -7.57 -18.66 1.84
CA SER A 46 -7.13 -19.30 3.08
C SER A 46 -7.92 -18.80 4.28
N GLU A 47 -7.68 -19.41 5.45
CA GLU A 47 -8.07 -18.79 6.72
C GLU A 47 -7.34 -17.44 6.92
N ILE A 48 -7.99 -16.53 7.64
CA ILE A 48 -7.44 -15.22 8.00
C ILE A 48 -6.52 -15.41 9.21
N LYS A 49 -5.24 -15.07 9.05
CA LYS A 49 -4.24 -15.14 10.12
C LYS A 49 -4.09 -13.80 10.84
N ALA A 50 -3.67 -13.83 12.10
CA ALA A 50 -3.23 -12.61 12.77
C ALA A 50 -1.94 -12.07 12.12
N TRP A 51 -1.75 -10.75 12.15
CA TRP A 51 -0.56 -10.07 11.66
C TRP A 51 -0.21 -8.91 12.57
N LYS A 52 1.03 -8.83 13.04
CA LYS A 52 1.53 -7.62 13.71
C LYS A 52 2.12 -6.71 12.65
N SER A 53 1.28 -5.92 11.99
CA SER A 53 1.74 -5.02 10.92
C SER A 53 2.73 -3.98 11.48
N PRO A 54 3.73 -3.56 10.71
CA PRO A 54 4.58 -2.43 11.12
C PRO A 54 3.76 -1.14 11.09
N GLY A 55 4.30 -0.03 11.58
CA GLY A 55 3.65 1.28 11.49
C GLY A 55 3.17 1.86 12.81
N VAL A 56 2.42 2.96 12.69
CA VAL A 56 1.96 3.78 13.81
C VAL A 56 0.47 4.07 13.74
N ASP A 57 -0.10 4.29 14.92
CA ASP A 57 -1.46 4.80 15.06
C ASP A 57 -1.52 6.32 14.75
N ASP A 58 -0.40 7.03 14.94
CA ASP A 58 -0.26 8.48 14.71
C ASP A 58 1.09 8.79 14.03
N LEU A 59 1.05 9.52 12.90
CA LEU A 59 2.23 9.96 12.16
C LEU A 59 3.13 10.91 12.95
N SER A 60 2.62 11.61 13.96
CA SER A 60 3.43 12.42 14.87
C SER A 60 4.45 11.59 15.67
N LEU A 61 4.22 10.28 15.78
CA LEU A 61 5.10 9.31 16.46
C LEU A 61 6.11 8.63 15.52
N TYR A 62 6.16 9.05 14.24
CA TYR A 62 7.12 8.61 13.24
C TYR A 62 8.38 9.52 13.26
N PRO A 63 9.62 9.03 13.02
CA PRO A 63 10.04 7.68 12.60
C PRO A 63 10.44 6.72 13.73
N LEU A 64 10.45 7.17 15.00
CA LEU A 64 11.02 6.44 16.15
C LEU A 64 10.41 5.06 16.43
N SER A 65 9.19 4.82 15.97
CA SER A 65 8.36 3.65 16.24
C SER A 65 8.48 2.55 15.18
N ILE A 66 8.66 2.89 13.89
CA ILE A 66 8.94 1.90 12.82
C ILE A 66 10.35 1.32 12.96
N ILE A 67 11.35 2.15 13.31
CA ILE A 67 12.73 1.72 13.55
C ILE A 67 12.80 0.65 14.66
N LYS A 68 11.92 0.73 15.67
CA LYS A 68 11.88 -0.21 16.80
C LYS A 68 11.17 -1.55 16.49
N GLN A 69 10.47 -1.68 15.36
CA GLN A 69 9.60 -2.83 15.05
C GLN A 69 10.12 -3.75 13.93
N ILE A 70 11.27 -3.45 13.33
CA ILE A 70 11.91 -4.35 12.35
C ILE A 70 12.64 -5.45 13.13
N GLU A 71 12.10 -6.68 13.15
CA GLU A 71 12.75 -7.85 13.76
C GLU A 71 13.70 -8.55 12.79
N GLY A 72 14.94 -8.80 13.23
CA GLY A 72 15.95 -9.61 12.53
C GLY A 72 17.34 -8.95 12.51
N PRO A 73 18.36 -9.46 13.21
CA PRO A 73 19.67 -8.80 13.33
C PRO A 73 20.36 -8.53 12.00
N ASP A 74 20.10 -9.31 10.94
CA ASP A 74 20.80 -9.19 9.66
C ASP A 74 20.12 -8.23 8.67
N ILE A 75 18.79 -8.22 8.62
CA ILE A 75 18.01 -7.20 7.88
C ILE A 75 18.08 -5.85 8.60
N VAL A 76 18.05 -5.85 9.94
CA VAL A 76 18.32 -4.66 10.75
C VAL A 76 19.74 -4.20 10.51
N ASN A 77 20.77 -5.04 10.44
CA ASN A 77 22.12 -4.54 10.15
C ASN A 77 22.30 -4.02 8.71
N GLU A 78 21.60 -4.54 7.69
CA GLU A 78 21.65 -3.95 6.33
C GLU A 78 20.78 -2.70 6.17
N LEU A 79 19.54 -2.69 6.66
CA LEU A 79 18.66 -1.51 6.64
C LEU A 79 19.15 -0.45 7.61
N VAL A 80 19.63 -0.83 8.79
CA VAL A 80 20.25 0.09 9.77
C VAL A 80 21.66 0.44 9.35
N ARG A 81 22.46 -0.30 8.54
CA ARG A 81 23.70 0.27 7.95
C ARG A 81 23.40 1.19 6.76
N GLY A 82 22.39 0.85 5.95
CA GLY A 82 21.85 1.71 4.89
C GLY A 82 21.25 3.00 5.45
N HIS A 83 20.53 2.91 6.57
CA HIS A 83 19.96 4.02 7.37
C HIS A 83 20.91 4.54 8.47
N LEU A 84 22.06 3.94 8.79
CA LEU A 84 23.07 4.54 9.70
C LEU A 84 23.96 5.43 8.88
N ARG A 85 24.25 5.05 7.63
CA ARG A 85 24.93 5.92 6.65
C ARG A 85 24.02 7.04 6.15
N SER A 86 22.69 6.89 6.17
CA SER A 86 21.74 7.92 5.71
C SER A 86 20.79 8.50 6.77
N GLY A 87 20.72 7.97 7.98
CA GLY A 87 19.55 8.13 8.86
C GLY A 87 19.86 8.35 10.35
N ILE A 88 21.01 7.89 10.88
CA ILE A 88 21.43 8.26 12.26
C ILE A 88 22.04 9.65 12.32
N SER A 89 22.53 10.17 11.19
CA SER A 89 22.68 11.62 11.12
C SER A 89 21.31 12.29 11.15
N ASN A 90 20.24 11.73 10.57
CA ASN A 90 19.03 12.47 10.16
C ASN A 90 17.93 12.74 11.20
N SER A 91 18.05 12.46 12.50
CA SER A 91 17.07 13.04 13.45
C SER A 91 17.56 14.39 13.99
N GLU A 92 18.82 14.46 14.44
CA GLU A 92 19.53 15.70 14.69
C GLU A 92 19.90 16.43 13.39
N ARG A 93 20.16 15.71 12.30
CA ARG A 93 20.37 16.27 10.95
C ARG A 93 19.08 16.51 10.20
N LEU A 94 17.89 15.99 10.54
CA LEU A 94 16.65 16.60 10.02
C LEU A 94 16.41 17.92 10.73
N LYS A 95 16.63 17.99 12.04
CA LYS A 95 16.51 19.26 12.78
C LYS A 95 17.55 20.27 12.31
N TYR A 96 18.80 19.85 12.16
CA TYR A 96 19.91 20.62 11.60
C TYR A 96 19.74 20.83 10.09
N LEU A 97 19.18 19.93 9.28
CA LEU A 97 18.85 20.21 7.87
C LEU A 97 17.64 21.13 7.76
N THR A 98 16.70 21.11 8.70
CA THR A 98 15.57 22.05 8.68
C THR A 98 16.08 23.44 9.05
N GLU A 99 16.92 23.56 10.09
CA GLU A 99 17.59 24.81 10.48
C GLU A 99 18.66 25.27 9.46
N GLU A 100 19.43 24.36 8.86
CA GLU A 100 20.44 24.61 7.82
C GLU A 100 19.76 24.86 6.46
N MET A 101 18.61 24.25 6.14
CA MET A 101 17.80 24.59 4.97
C MET A 101 17.08 25.92 5.17
N GLU A 102 16.60 26.25 6.38
CA GLU A 102 16.10 27.60 6.69
C GLU A 102 17.21 28.66 6.52
N ASN A 103 18.43 28.37 6.99
CA ASN A 103 19.60 29.26 6.81
C ASN A 103 20.09 29.32 5.35
N ILE A 104 20.17 28.19 4.64
CA ILE A 104 20.52 28.10 3.22
C ILE A 104 19.44 28.80 2.37
N MET A 105 18.16 28.72 2.73
CA MET A 105 17.08 29.45 2.05
C MET A 105 17.16 30.96 2.30
N ALA A 106 17.54 31.38 3.52
CA ALA A 106 17.84 32.78 3.82
C ALA A 106 19.05 33.29 3.01
N GLU A 107 20.04 32.44 2.73
CA GLU A 107 21.22 32.77 1.91
C GLU A 107 20.96 32.69 0.39
N ILE A 108 20.09 31.80 -0.09
CA ILE A 108 19.85 31.55 -1.53
C ILE A 108 18.73 32.43 -2.11
N LYS A 109 17.90 33.09 -1.29
CA LYS A 109 16.65 33.77 -1.75
C LYS A 109 15.78 32.84 -2.62
N ALA A 110 15.72 31.55 -2.27
CA ALA A 110 14.84 30.62 -2.97
C ALA A 110 13.39 30.87 -2.52
N GLY A 111 12.52 31.23 -3.47
CA GLY A 111 11.10 31.46 -3.20
C GLY A 111 10.36 30.20 -2.75
N GLU A 112 9.16 30.39 -2.22
CA GLU A 112 8.25 29.37 -1.63
C GLU A 112 8.16 28.05 -2.44
N ASN A 113 8.22 28.13 -3.77
CA ASN A 113 8.16 26.97 -4.69
C ASN A 113 9.29 25.93 -4.49
N ALA A 114 10.47 26.34 -4.01
CA ALA A 114 11.58 25.42 -3.77
C ALA A 114 11.37 24.58 -2.51
N LEU A 115 10.72 25.15 -1.49
CA LEU A 115 10.38 24.48 -0.24
C LEU A 115 9.32 23.40 -0.47
N GLU A 116 8.26 23.73 -1.22
CA GLU A 116 7.20 22.79 -1.57
C GLU A 116 7.73 21.58 -2.35
N TYR A 117 8.63 21.79 -3.30
CA TYR A 117 9.25 20.71 -4.07
C TYR A 117 10.05 19.75 -3.18
N LEU A 118 10.86 20.29 -2.26
CA LEU A 118 11.68 19.49 -1.36
C LEU A 118 10.84 18.72 -0.35
N LEU A 119 9.80 19.36 0.22
CA LEU A 119 8.84 18.71 1.11
C LEU A 119 8.10 17.57 0.39
N GLY A 120 7.65 17.79 -0.84
CA GLY A 120 7.04 16.76 -1.69
C GLY A 120 7.97 15.59 -1.98
N PHE A 121 9.24 15.88 -2.32
CA PHE A 121 10.26 14.85 -2.58
C PHE A 121 10.50 13.96 -1.35
N PHE A 122 10.67 14.56 -0.17
CA PHE A 122 10.88 13.80 1.06
C PHE A 122 9.63 13.00 1.46
N ALA A 123 8.44 13.60 1.37
CA ALA A 123 7.18 12.91 1.66
C ALA A 123 6.99 11.67 0.79
N GLY A 124 7.23 11.78 -0.53
CA GLY A 124 7.12 10.65 -1.46
C GLY A 124 8.14 9.55 -1.16
N ARG A 125 9.37 9.91 -0.80
CA ARG A 125 10.40 8.93 -0.40
C ARG A 125 10.04 8.19 0.88
N PHE A 126 9.56 8.92 1.90
CA PHE A 126 9.12 8.30 3.16
C PHE A 126 7.94 7.36 2.97
N GLU A 127 6.96 7.75 2.15
CA GLU A 127 5.84 6.88 1.81
C GLU A 127 6.31 5.59 1.12
N GLY A 128 7.27 5.69 0.19
CA GLY A 128 7.89 4.53 -0.46
C GLY A 128 8.54 3.57 0.55
N ASP A 129 9.32 4.09 1.49
CA ASP A 129 9.99 3.29 2.52
C ASP A 129 8.98 2.60 3.47
N ILE A 130 7.89 3.30 3.82
CA ILE A 130 6.82 2.71 4.65
C ILE A 130 6.13 1.57 3.91
N LYS A 131 5.68 1.79 2.67
CA LYS A 131 5.05 0.75 1.83
C LYS A 131 5.96 -0.46 1.67
N TYR A 132 7.25 -0.23 1.47
CA TYR A 132 8.25 -1.29 1.43
C TYR A 132 8.32 -2.06 2.75
N ALA A 133 8.37 -1.38 3.90
CA ALA A 133 8.40 -2.04 5.21
C ALA A 133 7.15 -2.90 5.48
N PHE A 134 5.97 -2.41 5.13
CA PHE A 134 4.73 -3.19 5.20
C PHE A 134 4.78 -4.41 4.27
N SER A 135 5.25 -4.24 3.03
CA SER A 135 5.44 -5.33 2.06
C SER A 135 6.37 -6.41 2.61
N GLU A 136 7.53 -6.04 3.15
CA GLU A 136 8.49 -7.00 3.71
C GLU A 136 7.94 -7.69 4.96
N SER A 137 7.21 -6.98 5.83
CA SER A 137 6.55 -7.60 6.97
C SER A 137 5.46 -8.59 6.53
N LEU A 138 4.65 -8.22 5.54
CA LEU A 138 3.62 -9.09 4.97
C LEU A 138 4.25 -10.33 4.32
N LYS A 139 5.34 -10.16 3.56
CA LYS A 139 6.12 -11.26 2.96
C LYS A 139 6.64 -12.22 4.03
N ARG A 140 7.12 -11.72 5.17
CA ARG A 140 7.57 -12.58 6.29
C ARG A 140 6.40 -13.33 6.96
N ASN A 141 5.26 -12.66 7.16
CA ASN A 141 4.09 -13.26 7.80
C ASN A 141 3.35 -14.26 6.90
N LEU A 142 3.28 -13.94 5.61
CA LEU A 142 2.69 -14.75 4.54
C LEU A 142 3.74 -14.92 3.42
N PRO A 143 4.68 -15.88 3.56
CA PRO A 143 5.71 -16.13 2.56
C PRO A 143 5.12 -16.36 1.17
N PRO A 144 5.69 -15.75 0.11
CA PRO A 144 5.24 -15.96 -1.26
C PRO A 144 5.26 -17.43 -1.60
N GLN A 145 4.26 -17.84 -2.35
CA GLN A 145 4.15 -19.17 -2.93
C GLN A 145 3.73 -19.00 -4.39
N GLU A 146 4.06 -19.99 -5.21
CA GLU A 146 3.55 -20.03 -6.57
C GLU A 146 2.02 -19.94 -6.56
N ASP A 147 1.46 -19.20 -7.52
CA ASP A 147 0.02 -19.00 -7.68
C ASP A 147 -0.68 -18.48 -6.42
N CYS A 148 -0.02 -17.61 -5.67
CA CYS A 148 -0.56 -17.06 -4.43
C CYS A 148 -0.52 -15.53 -4.41
N ILE A 149 -1.60 -14.90 -3.94
CA ILE A 149 -1.64 -13.48 -3.59
C ILE A 149 -1.73 -13.38 -2.06
N SER A 150 -0.91 -12.54 -1.43
CA SER A 150 -1.04 -12.27 0.02
C SER A 150 -1.66 -10.90 0.24
N ILE A 151 -2.71 -10.85 1.08
CA ILE A 151 -3.44 -9.63 1.39
C ILE A 151 -3.35 -9.37 2.89
N GLY A 152 -2.82 -8.21 3.26
CA GLY A 152 -2.73 -7.74 4.64
C GLY A 152 -3.70 -6.60 4.91
N PHE A 153 -4.50 -6.72 5.97
CA PHE A 153 -5.40 -5.66 6.44
C PHE A 153 -4.82 -5.00 7.69
N THR A 154 -4.67 -3.67 7.68
CA THR A 154 -4.01 -2.92 8.76
C THR A 154 -4.78 -1.67 9.18
N GLY A 155 -4.86 -1.42 10.49
CA GLY A 155 -5.41 -0.16 11.03
C GLY A 155 -4.36 0.92 11.27
N LYS A 156 -3.11 0.61 10.97
CA LYS A 156 -2.00 1.55 11.10
C LYS A 156 -1.81 2.34 9.83
N ILE A 157 -1.28 3.55 10.01
CA ILE A 157 -0.96 4.45 8.92
C ILE A 157 0.27 3.90 8.18
N PHE A 158 0.13 3.66 6.87
CA PHE A 158 1.22 3.19 6.00
C PHE A 158 1.59 4.20 4.89
N ARG A 159 1.22 5.48 5.08
CA ARG A 159 1.41 6.57 4.11
C ARG A 159 1.70 7.90 4.80
N PHE A 160 2.24 8.87 4.06
CA PHE A 160 2.38 10.25 4.51
C PHE A 160 1.29 11.14 3.88
N THR A 161 0.66 12.00 4.67
CA THR A 161 -0.21 13.07 4.14
C THR A 161 0.51 14.40 4.33
N HIS A 162 0.90 15.06 3.25
CA HIS A 162 1.16 16.51 3.30
C HIS A 162 -0.18 17.23 3.49
N ALA A 163 -0.18 18.40 4.12
CA ALA A 163 -1.39 19.13 4.54
C ALA A 163 -2.41 19.44 3.42
N GLU A 164 -1.99 19.43 2.15
CA GLU A 164 -2.88 19.59 0.98
C GLU A 164 -3.30 18.24 0.35
N ALA A 165 -2.66 17.13 0.73
CA ALA A 165 -2.93 15.78 0.30
C ALA A 165 -3.88 15.04 1.27
N GLN A 166 -5.01 15.66 1.60
CA GLN A 166 -6.10 15.02 2.36
C GLN A 166 -6.70 13.77 1.66
N LYS A 167 -6.19 13.38 0.49
CA LYS A 167 -6.64 12.20 -0.25
C LYS A 167 -5.98 10.94 0.29
N GLY A 168 -6.76 10.16 1.04
CA GLY A 168 -6.54 8.77 1.45
C GLY A 168 -6.01 7.82 0.39
N SER A 169 -4.90 7.11 0.62
CA SER A 169 -4.71 5.79 -0.02
C SER A 169 -5.36 4.76 0.90
N LEU A 170 -6.36 4.05 0.36
CA LEU A 170 -7.09 3.01 1.08
C LEU A 170 -6.45 1.63 0.89
N GLY A 171 -5.65 1.48 -0.15
CA GLY A 171 -4.94 0.27 -0.49
C GLY A 171 -3.65 0.57 -1.25
N TRP A 172 -2.77 -0.43 -1.31
CA TRP A 172 -1.60 -0.39 -2.16
C TRP A 172 -1.13 -1.80 -2.54
N SER A 173 -0.60 -1.93 -3.74
CA SER A 173 -0.05 -3.16 -4.29
C SER A 173 1.03 -2.89 -5.32
N TYR A 174 1.84 -3.90 -5.62
CA TYR A 174 2.78 -3.84 -6.75
C TYR A 174 2.04 -4.09 -8.06
N ILE A 175 2.22 -3.19 -9.01
CA ILE A 175 1.67 -3.36 -10.36
C ILE A 175 2.37 -4.55 -11.03
N ASN A 176 1.57 -5.40 -11.68
CA ASN A 176 2.04 -6.49 -12.52
C ASN A 176 2.90 -7.51 -11.76
N SER A 177 2.49 -7.85 -10.55
CA SER A 177 3.27 -8.62 -9.58
C SER A 177 2.84 -10.08 -9.41
N ILE A 178 1.78 -10.53 -10.10
CA ILE A 178 1.20 -11.87 -9.93
C ILE A 178 2.21 -13.02 -10.09
N ASN A 179 3.21 -12.87 -10.96
CA ASN A 179 4.28 -13.87 -11.22
C ASN A 179 5.64 -13.49 -10.61
N THR A 180 5.63 -12.65 -9.58
CA THR A 180 6.84 -12.19 -8.90
C THR A 180 6.90 -12.77 -7.49
N GLU A 181 7.94 -12.44 -6.74
CA GLU A 181 7.98 -12.73 -5.30
C GLU A 181 7.10 -11.78 -4.46
N ARG A 182 6.36 -10.86 -5.09
CA ARG A 182 5.60 -9.80 -4.41
C ARG A 182 4.15 -9.59 -4.89
N PRO A 183 3.34 -10.64 -5.14
CA PRO A 183 1.90 -10.50 -5.36
C PRO A 183 1.21 -10.14 -4.04
N LEU A 184 1.45 -8.91 -3.58
CA LEU A 184 1.10 -8.42 -2.25
C LEU A 184 0.12 -7.27 -2.37
N VAL A 185 -0.90 -7.30 -1.53
CA VAL A 185 -1.87 -6.22 -1.36
C VAL A 185 -1.90 -5.83 0.10
N ILE A 186 -1.88 -4.52 0.37
CA ILE A 186 -2.08 -3.95 1.69
C ILE A 186 -3.33 -3.10 1.64
N ILE A 187 -4.26 -3.36 2.56
CA ILE A 187 -5.51 -2.61 2.71
C ILE A 187 -5.49 -1.90 4.07
N GLY A 188 -5.70 -0.59 4.07
CA GLY A 188 -5.80 0.24 5.27
C GLY A 188 -7.19 0.26 5.87
N THR A 189 -7.30 0.74 7.11
CA THR A 189 -8.58 1.13 7.69
C THR A 189 -9.12 2.39 7.03
N TRP A 190 -10.45 2.45 6.97
CA TRP A 190 -11.21 3.55 6.42
C TRP A 190 -11.06 4.83 7.24
N MET A 191 -11.10 5.99 6.58
CA MET A 191 -11.59 7.24 7.17
C MET A 191 -12.50 7.88 6.14
N ASN A 192 -13.80 7.96 6.46
CA ASN A 192 -14.82 8.75 5.75
C ASN A 192 -14.69 8.75 4.21
N ASN A 193 -14.87 7.59 3.59
CA ASN A 193 -14.77 7.47 2.14
C ASN A 193 -16.00 6.76 1.55
N ASN A 194 -16.41 7.21 0.37
CA ASN A 194 -17.59 6.77 -0.37
C ASN A 194 -17.36 5.50 -1.21
N ALA A 195 -16.13 4.96 -1.25
CA ALA A 195 -15.88 3.67 -1.88
C ALA A 195 -16.44 2.50 -1.04
N SER A 196 -16.68 1.35 -1.66
CA SER A 196 -16.95 0.12 -0.91
C SER A 196 -15.62 -0.63 -0.66
N PRO A 197 -15.46 -1.34 0.48
CA PRO A 197 -14.24 -2.12 0.73
C PRO A 197 -13.91 -3.11 -0.38
N LYS A 198 -14.90 -3.85 -0.90
CA LYS A 198 -14.70 -4.73 -2.06
C LYS A 198 -14.12 -4.03 -3.27
N ASN A 199 -14.48 -2.77 -3.56
CA ASN A 199 -13.98 -2.06 -4.73
C ASN A 199 -12.51 -1.69 -4.56
N VAL A 200 -12.08 -1.36 -3.33
CA VAL A 200 -10.66 -1.12 -3.03
C VAL A 200 -9.87 -2.42 -3.16
N ILE A 201 -10.37 -3.52 -2.60
CA ILE A 201 -9.74 -4.84 -2.75
C ILE A 201 -9.62 -5.19 -4.25
N LEU A 202 -10.69 -4.99 -5.02
CA LEU A 202 -10.74 -5.28 -6.44
C LEU A 202 -9.79 -4.39 -7.25
N HIS A 203 -9.67 -3.12 -6.89
CA HIS A 203 -8.71 -2.17 -7.47
C HIS A 203 -7.28 -2.65 -7.30
N GLU A 204 -6.89 -3.00 -6.07
CA GLU A 204 -5.54 -3.49 -5.79
C GLU A 204 -5.25 -4.84 -6.44
N LEU A 205 -6.24 -5.73 -6.49
CA LEU A 205 -6.12 -6.96 -7.28
C LEU A 205 -5.86 -6.62 -8.75
N GLY A 206 -6.58 -5.65 -9.32
CA GLY A 206 -6.33 -5.13 -10.65
C GLY A 206 -4.86 -4.79 -10.90
N HIS A 207 -4.26 -4.03 -9.99
CA HIS A 207 -2.83 -3.69 -10.04
C HIS A 207 -1.94 -4.93 -10.01
N VAL A 208 -2.19 -5.91 -9.14
CA VAL A 208 -1.42 -7.18 -9.11
C VAL A 208 -1.40 -7.86 -10.49
N PHE A 209 -2.50 -7.80 -11.24
CA PHE A 209 -2.61 -8.32 -12.61
C PHE A 209 -2.17 -7.34 -13.72
N GLY A 210 -1.65 -6.17 -13.36
CA GLY A 210 -1.05 -5.20 -14.29
C GLY A 210 -2.00 -4.11 -14.79
N ALA A 211 -3.16 -3.95 -14.18
CA ALA A 211 -4.01 -2.78 -14.44
C ALA A 211 -3.32 -1.49 -13.97
N ASN A 212 -3.65 -0.38 -14.62
CA ASN A 212 -3.20 0.96 -14.25
C ASN A 212 -4.41 1.80 -13.87
N HIS A 213 -4.16 2.92 -13.19
CA HIS A 213 -5.21 3.90 -12.94
C HIS A 213 -5.92 4.31 -14.24
N SER A 214 -7.20 4.61 -14.10
CA SER A 214 -8.12 4.93 -15.17
C SER A 214 -8.74 6.29 -14.93
N ASN A 215 -9.07 6.98 -16.02
CA ASN A 215 -9.84 8.22 -16.00
C ASN A 215 -11.32 7.96 -16.33
N GLU A 216 -11.73 6.70 -16.56
CA GLU A 216 -13.11 6.34 -16.83
C GLU A 216 -13.92 6.36 -15.53
N LYS A 217 -14.90 7.27 -15.43
CA LYS A 217 -15.70 7.52 -14.22
C LYS A 217 -16.41 6.30 -13.62
N ASN A 218 -16.60 5.24 -14.41
CA ASN A 218 -17.25 4.01 -13.98
C ASN A 218 -16.25 2.84 -13.92
N SER A 219 -14.95 3.09 -13.81
CA SER A 219 -13.94 2.04 -13.65
C SER A 219 -13.63 1.81 -12.17
N VAL A 220 -13.43 0.56 -11.78
CA VAL A 220 -12.83 0.21 -10.48
C VAL A 220 -11.40 0.68 -10.37
N MET A 221 -10.73 0.99 -11.49
CA MET A 221 -9.35 1.47 -11.51
C MET A 221 -9.23 3.01 -11.40
N LEU A 222 -10.27 3.72 -10.97
CA LEU A 222 -10.15 5.16 -10.69
C LEU A 222 -9.08 5.42 -9.61
N GLU A 223 -8.21 6.40 -9.85
CA GLU A 223 -7.18 6.83 -8.89
C GLU A 223 -7.79 7.44 -7.62
N GLU A 224 -8.90 8.14 -7.78
CA GLU A 224 -9.63 8.76 -6.68
C GLU A 224 -10.97 8.07 -6.47
N THR A 225 -11.22 7.69 -5.23
CA THR A 225 -12.51 7.14 -4.79
C THR A 225 -13.64 8.13 -5.05
N SER A 226 -14.75 7.64 -5.60
CA SER A 226 -15.97 8.41 -5.79
C SER A 226 -17.19 7.55 -5.48
N GLU A 227 -18.33 8.18 -5.18
CA GLU A 227 -19.62 7.47 -5.00
C GLU A 227 -20.01 6.62 -6.22
N ASN A 228 -19.48 6.97 -7.40
CA ASN A 228 -19.75 6.29 -8.66
C ASN A 228 -18.70 5.23 -9.03
N MET A 229 -17.74 4.94 -8.13
CA MET A 229 -16.75 3.89 -8.37
C MET A 229 -17.46 2.54 -8.51
N SER A 230 -17.41 1.97 -9.70
CA SER A 230 -18.03 0.68 -10.00
C SER A 230 -17.11 -0.49 -9.64
N ASP A 231 -17.62 -1.71 -9.73
CA ASP A 231 -16.83 -2.94 -9.64
C ASP A 231 -16.35 -3.46 -11.02
N ILE A 232 -16.36 -2.60 -12.05
CA ILE A 232 -16.07 -2.94 -13.45
C ILE A 232 -14.71 -2.40 -13.88
N PHE A 233 -13.90 -3.22 -14.55
CA PHE A 233 -12.67 -2.76 -15.20
C PHE A 233 -12.98 -2.14 -16.56
N ASP A 234 -12.38 -0.99 -16.86
CA ASP A 234 -12.45 -0.40 -18.21
C ASP A 234 -11.79 -1.30 -19.28
N LYS A 235 -12.12 -1.03 -20.55
CA LYS A 235 -11.67 -1.86 -21.69
C LYS A 235 -10.14 -2.00 -21.77
N LYS A 236 -9.40 -0.93 -21.45
CA LYS A 236 -7.94 -0.94 -21.50
C LYS A 236 -7.39 -1.87 -20.43
N ASN A 237 -7.87 -1.75 -19.19
CA ASN A 237 -7.45 -2.61 -18.10
C ASN A 237 -7.90 -4.07 -18.27
N VAL A 238 -9.08 -4.31 -18.85
CA VAL A 238 -9.51 -5.67 -19.22
C VAL A 238 -8.52 -6.34 -20.18
N ALA A 239 -8.03 -5.62 -21.19
CA ALA A 239 -7.06 -6.17 -22.14
C ALA A 239 -5.71 -6.50 -21.48
N LEU A 240 -5.22 -5.62 -20.59
CA LEU A 240 -3.98 -5.83 -19.83
C LEU A 240 -4.07 -7.06 -18.93
N ILE A 241 -5.14 -7.14 -18.12
CA ILE A 241 -5.36 -8.25 -17.20
C ILE A 241 -5.51 -9.56 -17.98
N ARG A 242 -6.31 -9.60 -19.05
CA ARG A 242 -6.47 -10.83 -19.87
C ARG A 242 -5.15 -11.33 -20.43
N LYS A 243 -4.31 -10.42 -20.94
CA LYS A 243 -2.97 -10.78 -21.41
C LYS A 243 -2.17 -11.42 -20.28
N ARG A 244 -2.17 -10.80 -19.09
CA ARG A 244 -1.46 -11.34 -17.93
C ARG A 244 -1.98 -12.71 -17.51
N ILE A 245 -3.29 -12.93 -17.52
CA ILE A 245 -3.91 -14.21 -17.18
C ILE A 245 -3.49 -15.33 -18.14
N MET A 246 -3.32 -15.03 -19.43
CA MET A 246 -2.84 -16.01 -20.42
C MET A 246 -1.37 -16.40 -20.21
N GLU A 247 -0.61 -15.62 -19.43
CA GLU A 247 0.80 -15.87 -19.08
C GLU A 247 0.95 -16.62 -17.74
N LEU A 248 -0.16 -17.02 -17.09
CA LEU A 248 -0.21 -17.79 -15.83
C LEU A 248 -0.37 -19.30 -16.07
#